data_AF-A0A3B9H1I1-F1
#
_entry.id   AF-A0A3B9H1I1-F1
#
_cell.length_a   1.000
_cell.length_b   1.000
_cell.length_c   1.000
_cell.angle_alpha   90.00
_cell.angle_beta   90.00
_cell.angle_gamma   90.00
#
_symmetry.space_group_name_H-M   'P 1'
#
loop_
_entity.id
_entity.type
_entity.pdbx_description
1 polymer ?
#
loop_
_entity_poly.entity_id
_entity_poly.type
_entity_poly.pdbx_seq_one_letter_code
_entity_poly.pdbx_strand_id
1 'polypeptide(L)'
;TEYGGFEIATMAGAMTGAAEAGKIVIVDGFIATVAALCARDLSPGCEQNFVYAHRSAEAGHTKVLEALGAEPLLDLDMRLGEGTGALLAWPLVKAAAAMLREMASFDSAGVSGPA
;
A
#
# COMPACT_ATOMS: atom_id res chain seq x y z
N THR A 1 -23.59 -1.95 -7.81
CA THR A 1 -23.70 -1.42 -6.43
C THR A 1 -24.39 -2.39 -5.48
N GLU A 2 -24.50 -3.67 -5.82
CA GLU A 2 -25.39 -4.60 -5.11
C GLU A 2 -24.72 -5.32 -3.91
N TYR A 3 -23.38 -5.32 -3.84
CA TYR A 3 -22.61 -6.09 -2.83
C TYR A 3 -21.42 -5.30 -2.25
N GLY A 4 -21.64 -4.04 -1.86
CA GLY A 4 -20.61 -3.18 -1.24
C GLY A 4 -21.12 -2.44 0.01
N GLY A 5 -20.33 -1.47 0.50
CA GLY A 5 -20.65 -0.63 1.65
C GLY A 5 -20.22 0.83 1.44
N PHE A 6 -20.81 1.75 2.20
CA PHE A 6 -20.50 3.18 2.09
C PHE A 6 -19.06 3.50 2.47
N GLU A 7 -18.50 2.78 3.43
CA GLU A 7 -17.10 2.85 3.83
C GLU A 7 -16.16 2.45 2.69
N ILE A 8 -16.47 1.39 1.94
CA ILE A 8 -15.69 0.96 0.77
C ILE A 8 -15.77 2.03 -0.33
N ALA A 9 -16.96 2.55 -0.63
CA ALA A 9 -17.15 3.60 -1.62
C ALA A 9 -16.40 4.89 -1.25
N THR A 10 -16.45 5.26 0.03
CA THR A 10 -15.75 6.44 0.55
C THR A 10 -14.23 6.27 0.47
N MET A 11 -13.71 5.11 0.89
CA MET A 11 -12.28 4.82 0.78
C MET A 11 -11.83 4.83 -0.67
N ALA A 12 -12.56 4.17 -1.58
CA ALA A 12 -12.19 4.16 -3.00
C ALA A 12 -12.10 5.58 -3.58
N GLY A 13 -13.09 6.44 -3.31
CA GLY A 13 -13.05 7.84 -3.73
C GLY A 13 -11.89 8.63 -3.10
N ALA A 14 -11.62 8.44 -1.81
CA ALA A 14 -10.51 9.09 -1.13
C ALA A 14 -9.14 8.64 -1.67
N MET A 15 -8.98 7.35 -1.98
CA MET A 15 -7.78 6.77 -2.57
C MET A 15 -7.52 7.34 -3.97
N THR A 16 -8.56 7.42 -4.82
CA THR A 16 -8.47 8.05 -6.14
C THR A 16 -8.06 9.52 -6.03
N GLY A 17 -8.73 10.31 -5.19
CA GLY A 17 -8.39 11.72 -5.01
C GLY A 17 -6.98 11.94 -4.45
N ALA A 18 -6.51 11.05 -3.55
CA ALA A 18 -5.14 11.09 -3.05
C ALA A 18 -4.11 10.80 -4.15
N ALA A 19 -4.38 9.80 -5.01
CA ALA A 19 -3.52 9.46 -6.14
C ALA A 19 -3.46 10.60 -7.16
N GLU A 20 -4.60 11.21 -7.52
CA GLU A 20 -4.68 12.38 -8.40
C GLU A 20 -3.89 13.58 -7.85
N ALA A 21 -3.84 13.74 -6.53
CA ALA A 21 -3.05 14.75 -5.85
C ALA A 21 -1.55 14.37 -5.70
N GLY A 22 -1.10 13.27 -6.33
CA GLY A 22 0.28 12.80 -6.27
C GLY A 22 0.71 12.33 -4.88
N LYS A 23 -0.23 11.86 -4.05
CA LYS A 23 0.05 11.36 -2.70
C LYS A 23 0.10 9.85 -2.69
N ILE A 24 0.95 9.29 -1.84
CA ILE A 24 0.99 7.85 -1.57
C ILE A 24 -0.17 7.48 -0.66
N VAL A 25 -0.81 6.35 -0.93
CA VAL A 25 -1.82 5.73 -0.07
C VAL A 25 -1.22 4.45 0.52
N ILE A 26 -1.20 4.35 1.84
CA ILE A 26 -0.84 3.09 2.51
C ILE A 26 -2.14 2.31 2.74
N VAL A 27 -2.33 1.23 2.00
CA VAL A 27 -3.53 0.39 2.01
C VAL A 27 -3.39 -0.64 3.13
N ASP A 28 -4.34 -0.66 4.07
CA ASP A 28 -4.26 -1.43 5.31
C ASP A 28 -4.39 -2.96 5.13
N GLY A 29 -5.57 -3.51 5.46
CA GLY A 29 -5.92 -4.92 5.32
C GLY A 29 -7.07 -5.14 4.33
N PHE A 30 -7.81 -6.24 4.48
CA PHE A 30 -8.73 -6.75 3.46
C PHE A 30 -9.74 -5.73 2.92
N ILE A 31 -10.50 -5.07 3.80
CA ILE A 31 -11.55 -4.12 3.38
C ILE A 31 -10.95 -2.92 2.64
N ALA A 32 -9.80 -2.41 3.10
CA ALA A 32 -9.09 -1.34 2.42
C ALA A 32 -8.56 -1.80 1.04
N THR A 33 -8.07 -3.03 0.92
CA THR A 33 -7.61 -3.61 -0.35
C THR A 33 -8.77 -3.84 -1.32
N VAL A 34 -9.96 -4.21 -0.84
CA VAL A 34 -11.19 -4.26 -1.67
C VAL A 34 -11.53 -2.85 -2.20
N ALA A 35 -11.43 -1.83 -1.36
CA ALA A 35 -11.62 -0.44 -1.81
C ALA A 35 -10.56 -0.01 -2.84
N ALA A 36 -9.30 -0.42 -2.66
CA ALA A 36 -8.23 -0.18 -3.62
C ALA A 36 -8.49 -0.87 -4.97
N LEU A 37 -9.02 -2.10 -4.96
CA LEU A 37 -9.48 -2.80 -6.17
C LEU A 37 -10.57 -2.00 -6.90
N CYS A 38 -11.59 -1.52 -6.17
CA CYS A 38 -12.62 -0.67 -6.75
C CYS A 38 -12.04 0.65 -7.29
N ALA A 39 -11.10 1.28 -6.57
CA ALA A 39 -10.46 2.52 -6.99
C ALA A 39 -9.70 2.34 -8.31
N ARG A 40 -8.90 1.27 -8.43
CA ARG A 40 -8.18 0.89 -9.66
C ARG A 40 -9.14 0.69 -10.83
N ASP A 41 -10.21 -0.07 -10.61
CA ASP A 41 -11.15 -0.40 -11.69
C ASP A 41 -11.94 0.84 -12.17
N LEU A 42 -12.20 1.80 -11.27
CA LEU A 42 -12.87 3.06 -11.60
C LEU A 42 -11.92 4.12 -12.18
N SER A 43 -10.67 4.15 -11.73
CA SER A 43 -9.64 5.11 -12.16
C SER A 43 -8.29 4.39 -12.37
N PRO A 44 -8.11 3.75 -13.54
CA PRO A 44 -6.88 3.01 -13.84
C PRO A 44 -5.64 3.90 -13.75
N GLY A 45 -4.60 3.41 -13.09
CA GLY A 45 -3.34 4.12 -12.85
C GLY A 45 -3.22 4.68 -11.43
N CYS A 46 -4.33 4.86 -10.70
CA CYS A 46 -4.27 5.34 -9.31
C CYS A 46 -3.50 4.38 -8.39
N GLU A 47 -3.46 3.09 -8.72
CA GLU A 47 -2.78 2.04 -7.97
C GLU A 47 -1.25 2.21 -7.95
N GLN A 48 -0.67 3.00 -8.86
CA GLN A 48 0.76 3.34 -8.84
C GLN A 48 1.16 4.10 -7.58
N ASN A 49 0.19 4.73 -6.91
CA ASN A 49 0.38 5.45 -5.66
C ASN A 49 0.13 4.58 -4.43
N PHE A 50 -0.25 3.31 -4.59
CA PHE A 50 -0.65 2.45 -3.48
C PHE A 50 0.52 1.62 -2.95
N VAL A 51 0.66 1.60 -1.63
CA VAL A 51 1.59 0.74 -0.88
C VAL A 51 0.77 -0.18 0.01
N TYR A 52 0.79 -1.47 -0.25
CA TYR A 52 0.02 -2.46 0.51
C TYR A 52 0.74 -2.81 1.81
N ALA A 53 0.08 -2.58 2.95
CA ALA A 53 0.71 -2.59 4.25
C ALA A 53 0.98 -4.01 4.75
N HIS A 54 -0.07 -4.81 4.94
CA HIS A 54 0.07 -6.15 5.50
C HIS A 54 -0.87 -7.16 4.85
N ARG A 55 -0.49 -8.44 4.88
CA ARG A 55 -1.40 -9.55 4.60
C ARG A 55 -2.30 -9.77 5.82
N SER A 56 -3.55 -9.31 5.73
CA SER A 56 -4.62 -9.70 6.68
C SER A 56 -4.82 -11.21 6.72
N ALA A 57 -5.10 -11.75 7.91
CA ALA A 57 -5.48 -13.15 8.15
C ALA A 57 -6.92 -13.48 7.69
N GLU A 58 -7.64 -12.52 7.12
CA GLU A 58 -8.94 -12.77 6.49
C GLU A 58 -8.78 -13.60 5.20
N ALA A 59 -9.54 -14.69 5.09
CA ALA A 59 -9.39 -15.69 4.03
C ALA A 59 -9.50 -15.13 2.60
N GLY A 60 -10.21 -14.02 2.41
CA GLY A 60 -10.36 -13.37 1.11
C GLY A 60 -9.17 -12.52 0.69
N HIS A 61 -8.30 -12.13 1.61
CA HIS A 61 -7.35 -11.05 1.33
C HIS A 61 -6.27 -11.42 0.32
N THR A 62 -5.68 -12.62 0.44
CA THR A 62 -4.69 -13.12 -0.53
C THR A 62 -5.25 -13.11 -1.95
N LYS A 63 -6.52 -13.50 -2.16
CA LYS A 63 -7.13 -13.51 -3.49
C LYS A 63 -7.29 -12.12 -4.09
N VAL A 64 -7.61 -11.12 -3.26
CA VAL A 64 -7.75 -9.73 -3.72
C VAL A 64 -6.37 -9.13 -4.04
N LEU A 65 -5.36 -9.42 -3.23
CA LEU A 65 -3.97 -9.04 -3.51
C LEU A 65 -3.47 -9.65 -4.83
N GLU A 66 -3.76 -10.95 -5.06
CA GLU A 66 -3.45 -11.63 -6.33
C GLU A 66 -4.15 -10.98 -7.52
N ALA A 67 -5.44 -10.63 -7.40
CA ALA A 67 -6.20 -9.94 -8.44
C ALA A 67 -5.66 -8.52 -8.74
N LEU A 68 -4.99 -7.90 -7.76
CA LEU A 68 -4.31 -6.62 -7.89
C LEU A 68 -2.86 -6.75 -8.38
N GLY A 69 -2.29 -7.97 -8.38
CA GLY A 69 -0.84 -8.16 -8.59
C GLY A 69 0.00 -7.48 -7.50
N ALA A 70 -0.54 -7.37 -6.28
CA ALA A 70 0.03 -6.61 -5.19
C ALA A 70 0.74 -7.51 -4.17
N GLU A 71 1.92 -7.10 -3.73
CA GLU A 71 2.65 -7.75 -2.61
C GLU A 71 2.65 -6.81 -1.38
N PRO A 72 2.14 -7.26 -0.23
CA PRO A 72 2.16 -6.46 0.99
C PRO A 72 3.56 -6.41 1.64
N LEU A 73 3.84 -5.35 2.40
CA LEU A 73 5.13 -5.19 3.10
C LEU A 73 5.29 -6.11 4.32
N LEU A 74 4.18 -6.49 4.96
CA LEU A 74 4.16 -7.20 6.23
C LEU A 74 3.29 -8.46 6.17
N ASP A 75 3.66 -9.50 6.92
CA ASP A 75 2.83 -10.68 7.15
C ASP A 75 2.93 -11.06 8.65
N LEU A 76 1.93 -10.62 9.42
CA LEU A 76 1.96 -10.60 10.89
C LEU A 76 0.71 -11.22 11.53
N ASP A 77 -0.07 -12.00 10.77
CA ASP A 77 -1.33 -12.62 11.23
C ASP A 77 -2.36 -11.61 11.80
N MET A 78 -2.34 -10.38 11.30
CA MET A 78 -3.24 -9.30 11.74
C MET A 78 -4.59 -9.36 11.05
N ARG A 79 -5.65 -8.91 11.73
CA ARG A 79 -7.04 -8.85 11.18
C ARG A 79 -7.93 -7.84 11.91
N LEU A 80 -7.33 -6.80 12.50
CA LEU A 80 -8.08 -5.76 13.21
C LEU A 80 -8.71 -4.74 12.26
N GLY A 81 -7.96 -4.35 11.21
CA GLY A 81 -8.36 -3.27 10.32
C GLY A 81 -8.06 -1.90 10.93
N GLU A 82 -8.96 -0.94 10.70
CA GLU A 82 -8.89 0.44 11.22
C GLU A 82 -7.63 1.22 10.84
N GLY A 83 -6.85 0.77 9.85
CA GLY A 83 -5.58 1.39 9.46
C GLY A 83 -4.40 0.96 10.33
N THR A 84 -4.56 -0.04 11.19
CA THR A 84 -3.50 -0.47 12.11
C THR A 84 -2.27 -1.04 11.40
N GLY A 85 -2.45 -1.86 10.37
CA GLY A 85 -1.37 -2.33 9.51
C GLY A 85 -0.73 -1.20 8.71
N ALA A 86 -1.53 -0.26 8.20
CA ALA A 86 -1.02 0.94 7.52
C ALA A 86 -0.10 1.78 8.42
N LEU A 87 -0.47 1.98 9.70
CA LEU A 87 0.37 2.67 10.67
C LEU A 87 1.64 1.88 11.03
N LEU A 88 1.58 0.56 11.08
CA LEU A 88 2.76 -0.29 11.29
C LEU A 88 3.72 -0.28 10.09
N ALA A 89 3.19 -0.13 8.86
CA ALA A 89 4.00 -0.02 7.64
C ALA A 89 4.63 1.37 7.46
N TRP A 90 4.10 2.42 8.10
CA TRP A 90 4.57 3.79 7.94
C TRP A 90 6.08 3.99 8.19
N PRO A 91 6.68 3.44 9.27
CA PRO A 91 8.12 3.51 9.47
C PRO A 91 8.94 2.91 8.32
N LEU A 92 8.47 1.85 7.66
CA LEU A 92 9.16 1.25 6.51
C LEU A 92 9.15 2.19 5.30
N VAL A 93 8.02 2.82 5.02
CA VAL A 93 7.90 3.81 3.92
C VAL A 93 8.84 4.99 4.18
N LYS A 94 8.89 5.49 5.42
CA LYS A 94 9.84 6.55 5.81
C LYS A 94 11.30 6.12 5.65
N ALA A 95 11.63 4.89 6.07
CA ALA A 95 12.98 4.36 5.98
C ALA A 95 13.42 4.22 4.51
N ALA A 96 12.57 3.71 3.63
CA ALA A 96 12.84 3.63 2.20
C ALA A 96 13.11 5.02 1.60
N ALA A 97 12.28 6.01 1.94
CA ALA A 97 12.48 7.38 1.47
C ALA A 97 13.77 8.01 2.03
N ALA A 98 14.15 7.70 3.28
CA ALA A 98 15.40 8.16 3.88
C ALA A 98 16.61 7.50 3.19
N MET A 99 16.57 6.19 2.94
CA MET A 99 17.64 5.48 2.22
C MET A 99 17.92 6.11 0.85
N LEU A 100 16.88 6.49 0.11
CA LEU A 100 17.04 7.16 -1.19
C LEU A 100 17.68 8.56 -1.12
N ARG A 101 17.51 9.28 0.00
CA ARG A 101 18.01 10.65 0.15
C ARG A 101 19.35 10.75 0.88
N GLU A 102 19.58 9.86 1.83
CA GLU A 102 20.58 10.02 2.88
C GLU A 102 21.69 8.97 2.79
N MET A 103 21.48 7.86 2.07
CA MET A 103 22.53 6.86 1.89
C MET A 103 23.60 7.39 0.92
N ALA A 104 24.86 7.30 1.34
CA ALA A 104 25.99 7.68 0.52
C ALA A 104 26.07 6.80 -0.74
N SER A 105 26.48 7.40 -1.86
CA SER A 105 26.87 6.61 -3.04
C SER A 105 28.20 5.91 -2.78
N PHE A 106 28.51 4.88 -3.55
CA PHE A 106 29.82 4.20 -3.44
C PHE A 106 30.99 5.18 -3.61
N ASP A 107 30.87 6.11 -4.56
CA ASP A 107 31.86 7.16 -4.79
C ASP A 107 32.05 8.06 -3.56
N SER A 108 30.96 8.53 -2.93
CA SER A 108 31.06 9.42 -1.76
C SER A 108 31.45 8.68 -0.48
N ALA A 109 31.20 7.37 -0.40
CA ALA A 109 31.61 6.50 0.70
C ALA A 109 33.05 5.98 0.56
N GLY A 110 33.73 6.24 -0.57
CA GLY A 110 35.09 5.75 -0.82
C GLY A 110 35.19 4.23 -0.98
N VAL A 111 34.11 3.58 -1.43
CA VAL A 111 34.09 2.13 -1.65
C VAL A 111 34.62 1.83 -3.05
N SER A 112 35.62 0.94 -3.14
CA SER A 112 36.20 0.48 -4.41
C SER A 112 36.07 -1.04 -4.55
N GLY A 113 35.67 -1.50 -5.74
CA GLY A 113 35.39 -2.91 -6.05
C GLY A 113 33.92 -3.16 -6.41
N PRO A 114 33.57 -4.37 -6.88
CA PRO A 114 32.18 -4.71 -7.17
C PRO A 114 31.34 -4.72 -5.89
N ALA A 115 30.08 -4.30 -6.03
CA ALA A 115 29.06 -4.37 -4.98
C ALA A 115 28.63 -5.82 -4.70
#